data_AF-A0A661NR45-F1
#
_entry.id   AF-A0A661NR45-F1
#
_cell.length_a   1.000
_cell.length_b   1.000
_cell.length_c   1.000
_cell.angle_alpha   90.00
_cell.angle_beta   90.00
_cell.angle_gamma   90.00
#
_symmetry.space_group_name_H-M   'P 1'
#
loop_
_entity.id
_entity.type
_entity.pdbx_description
1 polymer ?
#
loop_
_entity_poly.entity_id
_entity_poly.type
_entity_poly.pdbx_seq_one_letter_code
_entity_poly.pdbx_strand_id
1 'polypeptide(L)'
;MKHLFFSLIFLAVGCTSAPIESNRGSTVTPDSGEAPPTVEDDRGWIVVSDAGSDSETASAPDATPPEDLPDTSPAPEPGGPLACEYRSNGYDGAQLLLDVTPGSSERLVFVIEDVPHHAQLDTATLRFESYDADHPREEGQIYVNGVGPFELPANTDWDNGAGTGALDVLGALVTGDNLIEFGPGDLSRSYFRIGRVSIEAQARVTECAAAP
;
A
#
# COMPACT_ATOMS: atom_id res chain seq x y z
N MET A 1 17.82 -27.10 10.63
CA MET A 1 16.58 -26.46 11.14
C MET A 1 16.84 -26.00 12.57
N LYS A 2 17.17 -24.73 12.77
CA LYS A 2 17.40 -24.13 14.09
C LYS A 2 16.20 -23.22 14.37
N HIS A 3 15.35 -23.65 15.29
CA HIS A 3 14.30 -22.79 15.84
C HIS A 3 14.94 -21.75 16.75
N LEU A 4 14.98 -20.50 16.30
CA LEU A 4 15.21 -19.35 17.18
C LEU A 4 13.89 -18.98 17.85
N PHE A 5 13.81 -19.24 19.15
CA PHE A 5 12.77 -18.70 20.02
C PHE A 5 13.06 -17.20 20.24
N PHE A 6 12.24 -16.33 19.67
CA PHE A 6 12.17 -14.93 20.08
C PHE A 6 11.35 -14.86 21.38
N SER A 7 12.01 -14.50 22.47
CA SER A 7 11.36 -14.23 23.75
C SER A 7 10.90 -12.76 23.74
N LEU A 8 9.60 -12.56 23.56
CA LEU A 8 8.96 -11.24 23.67
C LEU A 8 8.87 -10.87 25.15
N ILE A 9 9.66 -9.90 25.59
CA ILE A 9 9.53 -9.28 26.92
C ILE A 9 8.50 -8.16 26.80
N PHE A 10 7.26 -8.42 27.22
CA PHE A 10 6.27 -7.38 27.48
C PHE A 10 6.60 -6.69 28.81
N LEU A 11 7.20 -5.50 28.75
CA LEU A 11 7.17 -4.57 29.89
C LEU A 11 5.81 -3.88 29.92
N ALA A 12 4.93 -4.37 30.80
CA ALA A 12 3.70 -3.68 31.16
C ALA A 12 4.05 -2.44 32.00
N VAL A 13 4.11 -1.27 31.37
CA VAL A 13 4.12 0.01 32.08
C VAL A 13 2.70 0.30 32.54
N GLY A 14 2.50 0.32 33.86
CA GLY A 14 1.22 0.60 34.49
C GLY A 14 0.74 2.01 34.20
N CYS A 15 -0.37 2.12 33.48
CA CYS A 15 -1.07 3.38 33.27
C CYS A 15 -2.00 3.62 34.47
N THR A 16 -1.75 4.71 35.20
CA THR A 16 -2.59 5.15 36.32
C THR A 16 -3.77 5.93 35.75
N SER A 17 -4.98 5.36 35.81
CA SER A 17 -6.21 6.01 35.34
C SER A 17 -6.67 7.10 36.32
N ALA A 18 -6.76 8.34 35.84
CA ALA A 18 -7.52 9.40 36.51
C ALA A 18 -8.99 9.37 36.04
N PRO A 19 -9.99 9.65 36.91
CA PRO A 19 -11.38 9.74 36.51
C PRO A 19 -11.64 11.09 35.82
N ILE A 20 -12.14 11.06 34.57
CA ILE A 20 -12.65 12.25 33.88
C ILE A 20 -14.15 12.39 34.21
N GLU A 21 -14.49 13.56 34.76
CA GLU A 21 -15.85 14.02 35.01
C GLU A 21 -16.68 14.06 33.71
N SER A 22 -17.79 13.33 33.71
CA SER A 22 -18.80 13.36 32.66
C SER A 22 -19.72 14.56 32.86
N ASN A 23 -19.70 15.52 31.92
CA ASN A 23 -20.70 16.58 31.87
C ASN A 23 -20.98 17.07 30.45
N ARG A 24 -22.30 17.16 30.16
CA ARG A 24 -22.99 17.84 29.03
C ARG A 24 -22.90 17.09 27.69
N GLY A 25 -23.99 16.62 27.09
CA GLY A 25 -25.29 17.27 26.94
C GLY A 25 -25.34 17.96 25.59
N SER A 26 -25.74 17.24 24.54
CA SER A 26 -26.15 17.84 23.27
C SER A 26 -27.17 16.93 22.58
N THR A 27 -28.36 17.50 22.43
CA THR A 27 -29.51 17.04 21.67
C THR A 27 -29.15 16.94 20.18
N VAL A 28 -29.30 15.75 19.59
CA VAL A 28 -29.25 15.54 18.14
C VAL A 28 -30.67 15.62 17.58
N THR A 29 -30.87 16.57 16.67
CA THR A 29 -32.02 16.68 15.77
C THR A 29 -31.82 15.69 14.60
N PRO A 30 -32.79 14.82 14.27
CA PRO A 30 -32.72 14.05 13.04
C PRO A 30 -33.19 14.90 11.86
N ASP A 31 -32.27 15.22 10.94
CA ASP A 31 -32.63 15.77 9.63
C ASP A 31 -32.81 14.62 8.62
N SER A 32 -33.86 14.76 7.83
CA SER A 32 -34.45 13.71 6.99
C SER A 32 -34.10 13.97 5.53
N GLY A 33 -33.48 12.97 4.90
CA GLY A 33 -33.75 12.61 3.51
C GLY A 33 -32.94 13.36 2.44
N GLU A 34 -32.31 12.58 1.57
CA GLU A 34 -32.46 12.74 0.12
C GLU A 34 -32.12 11.38 -0.54
N ALA A 35 -32.94 10.95 -1.49
CA ALA A 35 -32.85 9.64 -2.14
C ALA A 35 -31.74 9.59 -3.23
N PRO A 36 -31.18 8.42 -3.56
CA PRO A 36 -30.22 8.29 -4.64
C PRO A 36 -30.88 8.33 -6.03
N PRO A 37 -30.25 8.95 -7.05
CA PRO A 37 -30.67 8.80 -8.43
C PRO A 37 -30.31 7.42 -8.99
N THR A 38 -31.29 6.76 -9.59
CA THR A 38 -31.15 5.57 -10.43
C THR A 38 -30.58 5.95 -11.78
N VAL A 39 -29.44 5.38 -12.17
CA VAL A 39 -28.95 5.41 -13.55
C VAL A 39 -29.09 4.00 -14.11
N GLU A 40 -30.12 3.82 -14.93
CA GLU A 40 -30.25 2.75 -15.91
C GLU A 40 -29.44 3.15 -17.14
N ASP A 41 -28.55 2.29 -17.62
CA ASP A 41 -28.10 2.23 -19.01
C ASP A 41 -27.23 0.97 -19.18
N ASP A 42 -27.10 0.30 -20.32
CA ASP A 42 -27.95 -0.03 -21.47
C ASP A 42 -27.03 -0.97 -22.28
N ARG A 43 -27.55 -2.16 -22.55
CA ARG A 43 -27.27 -3.01 -23.72
C ARG A 43 -25.90 -2.93 -24.40
N GLY A 44 -25.15 -4.05 -24.33
CA GLY A 44 -24.04 -4.33 -25.23
C GLY A 44 -23.85 -5.83 -25.48
N TRP A 45 -24.78 -6.42 -26.23
CA TRP A 45 -24.75 -7.80 -26.71
C TRP A 45 -23.76 -7.91 -27.88
N ILE A 46 -22.75 -8.80 -27.82
CA ILE A 46 -22.00 -9.26 -28.99
C ILE A 46 -22.07 -10.79 -29.07
N VAL A 47 -22.67 -11.27 -30.15
CA VAL A 47 -22.71 -12.67 -30.62
C VAL A 47 -21.60 -12.87 -31.66
N VAL A 48 -21.36 -14.15 -31.97
CA VAL A 48 -20.78 -14.76 -33.18
C VAL A 48 -19.23 -14.75 -33.23
N SER A 49 -18.50 -15.82 -33.55
CA SER A 49 -18.85 -17.00 -34.36
C SER A 49 -18.03 -18.25 -34.03
N ASP A 50 -18.71 -19.38 -34.12
CA ASP A 50 -18.18 -20.71 -34.46
C ASP A 50 -17.79 -20.75 -35.95
N ALA A 51 -16.61 -21.27 -36.27
CA ALA A 51 -16.24 -21.72 -37.62
C ALA A 51 -15.08 -22.72 -37.50
N GLY A 52 -15.40 -23.99 -37.70
CA GLY A 52 -14.45 -25.09 -37.73
C GLY A 52 -13.41 -24.97 -38.85
N SER A 53 -12.34 -25.75 -38.71
CA SER A 53 -11.51 -26.13 -39.85
C SER A 53 -10.97 -27.54 -39.64
N ASP A 54 -11.44 -28.42 -40.51
CA ASP A 54 -11.10 -29.83 -40.59
C ASP A 54 -9.68 -30.05 -41.13
N SER A 55 -9.02 -31.05 -40.53
CA SER A 55 -8.15 -32.06 -41.15
C SER A 55 -7.49 -31.77 -42.50
N GLU A 56 -6.16 -31.72 -42.51
CA GLU A 56 -5.36 -32.40 -43.54
C GLU A 56 -4.14 -33.09 -42.89
N THR A 57 -4.20 -34.42 -42.84
CA THR A 57 -3.10 -35.30 -42.45
C THR A 57 -2.20 -35.51 -43.65
N ALA A 58 -1.09 -34.77 -43.74
CA ALA A 58 -0.02 -35.02 -44.70
C ALA A 58 1.04 -35.92 -44.05
N SER A 59 1.17 -37.16 -44.55
CA SER A 59 2.28 -38.05 -44.22
C SER A 59 3.56 -37.52 -44.87
N ALA A 60 4.48 -37.01 -44.04
CA ALA A 60 5.84 -36.65 -44.43
C ALA A 60 6.79 -37.85 -44.31
N PRO A 61 7.84 -37.92 -45.16
CA PRO A 61 8.72 -39.07 -45.30
C PRO A 61 9.68 -39.25 -44.12
N ASP A 62 10.06 -40.51 -43.93
CA ASP A 62 11.06 -41.07 -43.02
C ASP A 62 12.33 -40.20 -42.95
N ALA A 63 12.41 -39.38 -41.91
CA ALA A 63 13.55 -38.53 -41.62
C ALA A 63 14.52 -39.28 -40.71
N THR A 64 15.77 -39.38 -41.17
CA THR A 64 16.92 -39.89 -40.42
C THR A 64 16.96 -39.29 -39.02
N PRO A 65 17.19 -40.06 -37.94
CA PRO A 65 17.23 -39.54 -36.58
C PRO A 65 18.25 -38.39 -36.51
N PRO A 66 17.84 -37.16 -36.15
CA PRO A 66 18.80 -36.10 -35.92
C PRO A 66 19.74 -36.55 -34.81
N GLU A 67 21.05 -36.43 -35.06
CA GLU A 67 22.05 -36.56 -34.01
C GLU A 67 21.67 -35.59 -32.88
N ASP A 68 21.52 -36.14 -31.67
CA ASP A 68 21.10 -35.48 -30.44
C ASP A 68 22.15 -34.45 -30.02
N LEU A 69 22.16 -33.31 -30.72
CA LEU A 69 22.94 -32.16 -30.35
C LEU A 69 22.29 -31.58 -29.09
N PRO A 70 23.07 -31.33 -28.02
CA PRO A 70 22.53 -30.74 -26.80
C PRO A 70 21.84 -29.42 -27.17
N ASP A 71 20.55 -29.34 -26.82
CA ASP A 71 19.75 -28.14 -26.98
C ASP A 71 20.49 -26.96 -26.33
N THR A 72 21.07 -26.13 -27.18
CA THR A 72 21.81 -24.92 -26.84
C THR A 72 20.90 -23.71 -26.97
N SER A 73 19.58 -23.91 -26.84
CA SER A 73 18.65 -22.81 -26.64
C SER A 73 19.19 -21.96 -25.49
N PRO A 74 19.44 -20.65 -25.73
CA PRO A 74 19.90 -19.78 -24.68
C PRO A 74 18.91 -19.87 -23.52
N ALA A 75 19.44 -20.00 -22.30
CA ALA A 75 18.60 -19.90 -21.11
C ALA A 75 17.75 -18.62 -21.25
N PRO A 76 16.43 -18.70 -20.99
CA PRO A 76 15.57 -17.53 -21.11
C PRO A 76 16.20 -16.39 -20.32
N GLU A 77 16.36 -15.23 -20.96
CA GLU A 77 16.93 -14.08 -20.27
C GLU A 77 16.08 -13.83 -19.01
N PRO A 78 16.72 -13.66 -17.84
CA PRO A 78 15.99 -13.34 -16.64
C PRO A 78 15.17 -12.08 -16.93
N GLY A 79 13.85 -12.17 -16.72
CA GLY A 79 12.96 -11.04 -16.94
C GLY A 79 13.50 -9.79 -16.24
N GLY A 80 13.32 -8.63 -16.90
CA GLY A 80 13.67 -7.36 -16.28
C GLY A 80 12.90 -7.11 -14.98
N PRO A 81 13.22 -6.04 -14.24
CA PRO A 81 12.48 -5.65 -13.05
C PRO A 81 10.97 -5.54 -13.33
N LEU A 82 10.16 -6.05 -12.40
CA LEU A 82 8.70 -5.96 -12.43
C LEU A 82 8.24 -4.72 -11.65
N ALA A 83 7.21 -4.04 -12.16
CA ALA A 83 6.52 -2.99 -11.41
C ALA A 83 5.55 -3.64 -10.41
N CYS A 84 5.83 -3.53 -9.12
CA CYS A 84 5.03 -4.12 -8.05
C CYS A 84 4.40 -3.03 -7.17
N GLU A 85 3.18 -3.29 -6.68
CA GLU A 85 2.52 -2.50 -5.64
C GLU A 85 2.30 -3.37 -4.40
N TYR A 86 2.86 -2.96 -3.27
CA TYR A 86 2.66 -3.61 -1.98
C TYR A 86 1.73 -2.74 -1.14
N ARG A 87 0.52 -3.23 -0.86
CA ARG A 87 -0.53 -2.46 -0.18
C ARG A 87 -0.52 -2.69 1.31
N SER A 88 -0.90 -1.66 2.08
CA SER A 88 -1.06 -1.82 3.51
C SER A 88 -2.28 -2.67 3.86
N ASN A 89 -2.28 -3.21 5.07
CA ASN A 89 -3.51 -3.70 5.69
C ASN A 89 -4.59 -2.59 5.69
N GLY A 90 -5.82 -2.95 5.31
CA GLY A 90 -6.92 -1.99 5.24
C GLY A 90 -6.79 -0.93 4.15
N TYR A 91 -6.01 -1.18 3.08
CA TYR A 91 -5.78 -0.25 1.98
C TYR A 91 -7.06 0.41 1.43
N ASP A 92 -8.12 -0.38 1.19
CA ASP A 92 -9.43 0.10 0.69
C ASP A 92 -10.38 0.56 1.81
N GLY A 93 -9.89 0.66 3.04
CA GLY A 93 -10.62 1.12 4.21
C GLY A 93 -10.82 2.63 4.25
N ALA A 94 -11.54 3.10 5.28
CA ALA A 94 -11.65 4.52 5.56
C ALA A 94 -10.29 5.10 5.96
N GLN A 95 -10.04 6.36 5.59
CA GLN A 95 -8.84 7.07 6.05
C GLN A 95 -8.84 7.21 7.58
N LEU A 96 -7.66 7.04 8.18
CA LEU A 96 -7.45 7.21 9.62
C LEU A 96 -7.17 8.68 9.92
N LEU A 97 -7.79 9.22 10.98
CA LEU A 97 -7.62 10.61 11.42
C LEU A 97 -6.57 10.70 12.52
N LEU A 98 -5.64 11.64 12.36
CA LEU A 98 -4.81 12.14 13.45
C LEU A 98 -5.34 13.52 13.88
N ASP A 99 -5.68 13.67 15.15
CA ASP A 99 -6.13 14.95 15.73
C ASP A 99 -5.49 15.11 17.11
N VAL A 100 -4.33 15.75 17.16
CA VAL A 100 -3.49 15.78 18.36
C VAL A 100 -2.80 17.12 18.56
N THR A 101 -2.37 17.36 19.80
CA THR A 101 -1.58 18.54 20.18
C THR A 101 -0.07 18.25 20.11
N PRO A 102 0.79 19.29 20.03
CA PRO A 102 2.23 19.15 20.03
C PRO A 102 2.76 18.24 21.14
N GLY A 103 3.71 17.38 20.80
CA GLY A 103 4.34 16.46 21.74
C GLY A 103 3.54 15.18 22.03
N SER A 104 2.37 14.99 21.41
CA SER A 104 1.69 13.70 21.43
C SER A 104 2.56 12.60 20.82
N SER A 105 2.51 11.39 21.40
CA SER A 105 3.16 10.19 20.87
C SER A 105 2.25 9.37 19.96
N GLU A 106 1.01 9.82 19.74
CA GLU A 106 0.05 9.12 18.89
C GLU A 106 0.47 9.18 17.42
N ARG A 107 0.27 8.06 16.73
CA ARG A 107 0.63 7.88 15.32
C ARG A 107 -0.43 7.01 14.63
N LEU A 108 -0.70 7.30 13.37
CA LEU A 108 -1.45 6.41 12.48
C LEU A 108 -0.48 5.32 12.01
N VAL A 109 -0.89 4.06 12.09
CA VAL A 109 -0.01 2.91 11.86
C VAL A 109 -0.57 2.03 10.74
N PHE A 110 0.26 1.76 9.75
CA PHE A 110 -0.04 0.90 8.61
C PHE A 110 1.06 -0.16 8.50
N VAL A 111 0.68 -1.38 8.10
CA VAL A 111 1.63 -2.48 7.88
C VAL A 111 1.54 -2.89 6.42
N ILE A 112 2.67 -2.89 5.73
CA ILE A 112 2.81 -3.41 4.36
C ILE A 112 3.59 -4.73 4.46
N GLU A 113 2.93 -5.83 4.12
CA GLU A 113 3.44 -7.18 4.27
C GLU A 113 4.22 -7.63 3.02
N ASP A 114 5.04 -8.67 3.17
CA ASP A 114 5.68 -9.41 2.07
C ASP A 114 6.52 -8.56 1.09
N VAL A 115 7.14 -7.46 1.58
CA VAL A 115 8.09 -6.68 0.77
C VAL A 115 9.38 -7.50 0.57
N PRO A 116 9.88 -7.66 -0.67
CA PRO A 116 11.08 -8.44 -0.93
C PRO A 116 12.32 -7.76 -0.32
N HIS A 117 13.44 -8.49 -0.29
CA HIS A 117 14.68 -7.94 0.24
C HIS A 117 15.11 -6.69 -0.54
N HIS A 118 15.60 -5.63 0.13
CA HIS A 118 15.92 -4.35 -0.53
C HIS A 118 16.89 -4.49 -1.72
N ALA A 119 17.75 -5.52 -1.68
CA ALA A 119 18.73 -5.78 -2.74
C ALA A 119 18.08 -6.27 -4.05
N GLN A 120 16.81 -6.64 -3.99
CA GLN A 120 15.97 -7.00 -5.13
C GLN A 120 15.14 -5.80 -5.60
N LEU A 121 15.16 -4.66 -4.91
CA LEU A 121 14.42 -3.47 -5.28
C LEU A 121 15.37 -2.46 -5.94
N ASP A 122 15.04 -2.05 -7.17
CA ASP A 122 15.75 -0.97 -7.86
C ASP A 122 15.24 0.41 -7.40
N THR A 123 13.94 0.50 -7.08
CA THR A 123 13.29 1.70 -6.54
C THR A 123 12.21 1.29 -5.54
N ALA A 124 11.89 2.15 -4.58
CA ALA A 124 10.70 1.97 -3.74
C ALA A 124 10.13 3.33 -3.31
N THR A 125 8.90 3.62 -3.73
CA THR A 125 8.19 4.87 -3.41
C THR A 125 7.00 4.56 -2.52
N LEU A 126 6.97 5.13 -1.31
CA LEU A 126 5.77 5.12 -0.47
C LEU A 126 4.76 6.10 -1.06
N ARG A 127 3.53 5.63 -1.30
CA ARG A 127 2.37 6.42 -1.73
C ARG A 127 1.25 6.34 -0.73
N PHE A 128 0.47 7.41 -0.65
CA PHE A 128 -0.72 7.48 0.20
C PHE A 128 -1.66 8.59 -0.26
N GLU A 129 -2.93 8.47 0.12
CA GLU A 129 -3.89 9.56 0.10
C GLU A 129 -3.85 10.32 1.43
N SER A 130 -4.04 11.64 1.34
CA SER A 130 -4.16 12.54 2.47
C SER A 130 -5.40 13.41 2.35
N TYR A 131 -5.86 13.94 3.47
CA TYR A 131 -6.88 14.99 3.50
C TYR A 131 -6.54 16.02 4.57
N ASP A 132 -6.69 17.30 4.25
CA ASP A 132 -6.39 18.45 5.12
C ASP A 132 -4.90 18.52 5.49
N ALA A 133 -4.03 18.16 4.54
CA ALA A 133 -2.58 18.25 4.71
C ALA A 133 -2.05 19.50 3.99
N ASP A 134 -2.25 20.66 4.60
CA ASP A 134 -2.13 21.97 3.94
C ASP A 134 -1.00 22.87 4.46
N HIS A 135 -0.21 22.38 5.42
CA HIS A 135 0.95 23.10 5.96
C HIS A 135 2.29 22.44 5.55
N PRO A 136 2.85 22.77 4.37
CA PRO A 136 4.16 22.26 3.94
C PRO A 136 5.25 22.41 5.01
N ARG A 137 5.99 21.32 5.26
CA ARG A 137 7.06 21.20 6.28
C ARG A 137 6.62 21.20 7.74
N GLU A 138 5.34 21.40 8.03
CA GLU A 138 4.83 21.54 9.40
C GLU A 138 3.70 20.57 9.73
N GLU A 139 2.98 20.06 8.73
CA GLU A 139 1.77 19.25 8.88
C GLU A 139 1.96 17.98 9.73
N GLY A 140 2.98 17.19 9.38
CA GLY A 140 3.19 15.87 9.93
C GLY A 140 4.56 15.29 9.60
N GLN A 141 4.83 14.15 10.20
CA GLN A 141 6.08 13.41 10.03
C GLN A 141 5.77 11.95 9.71
N ILE A 142 6.58 11.34 8.85
CA ILE A 142 6.46 9.94 8.45
C ILE A 142 7.67 9.17 8.98
N TYR A 143 7.44 7.96 9.47
CA TYR A 143 8.49 7.03 9.90
C TYR A 143 8.28 5.69 9.20
N VAL A 144 9.36 5.07 8.73
CA VAL A 144 9.36 3.76 8.07
C VAL A 144 10.28 2.84 8.85
N ASN A 145 9.72 1.84 9.52
CA ASN A 145 10.47 0.95 10.43
C ASN A 145 11.30 1.70 11.49
N GLY A 146 10.79 2.84 11.97
CA GLY A 146 11.49 3.73 12.89
C GLY A 146 12.59 4.60 12.26
N VAL A 147 12.87 4.46 10.95
CA VAL A 147 13.72 5.40 10.20
C VAL A 147 12.91 6.65 9.88
N GLY A 148 13.47 7.83 10.14
CA GLY A 148 12.82 9.12 9.96
C GLY A 148 13.33 10.18 10.96
N PRO A 149 12.63 11.32 11.10
CA PRO A 149 11.39 11.66 10.41
C PRO A 149 11.63 12.01 8.93
N PHE A 150 10.74 11.54 8.06
CA PHE A 150 10.51 12.13 6.75
C PHE A 150 9.42 13.19 6.89
N GLU A 151 9.52 14.28 6.13
CA GLU A 151 8.45 15.26 6.04
C GLU A 151 7.20 14.63 5.41
N LEU A 152 6.01 14.94 5.92
CA LEU A 152 4.74 14.63 5.23
C LEU A 152 4.56 15.61 4.06
N PRO A 153 4.54 15.16 2.79
CA PRO A 153 4.12 16.00 1.68
C PRO A 153 2.77 16.65 1.97
N ALA A 154 2.74 17.96 1.93
CA ALA A 154 1.56 18.80 2.15
C ALA A 154 1.56 19.92 1.12
N ASN A 155 0.38 20.47 0.82
CA ASN A 155 0.20 21.56 -0.12
C ASN A 155 -0.93 22.46 0.38
N THR A 156 -0.70 23.78 0.40
CA THR A 156 -1.70 24.78 0.83
C THR A 156 -3.03 24.68 0.10
N ASP A 157 -3.06 24.11 -1.11
CA ASP A 157 -4.30 23.88 -1.87
C ASP A 157 -5.13 22.69 -1.34
N TRP A 158 -4.62 21.95 -0.34
CA TRP A 158 -5.29 20.81 0.28
C TRP A 158 -6.02 21.16 1.59
N ASP A 159 -6.18 22.46 1.89
CA ASP A 159 -7.03 22.94 2.99
C ASP A 159 -8.46 22.43 2.80
N ASN A 160 -8.92 21.61 3.74
CA ASN A 160 -10.18 20.88 3.66
C ASN A 160 -10.34 20.10 2.33
N GLY A 161 -9.23 19.60 1.78
CA GLY A 161 -9.16 18.98 0.47
C GLY A 161 -8.36 17.67 0.49
N ALA A 162 -8.51 16.89 -0.59
CA ALA A 162 -7.76 15.67 -0.78
C ALA A 162 -6.41 15.94 -1.46
N GLY A 163 -5.39 15.18 -1.06
CA GLY A 163 -4.05 15.21 -1.61
C GLY A 163 -3.46 13.81 -1.77
N THR A 164 -2.36 13.71 -2.51
CA THR A 164 -1.60 12.46 -2.65
C THR A 164 -0.14 12.69 -2.33
N GLY A 165 0.41 11.93 -1.39
CA GLY A 165 1.82 11.99 -1.02
C GLY A 165 2.63 10.91 -1.73
N ALA A 166 3.90 11.22 -1.99
CA ALA A 166 4.89 10.28 -2.48
C ALA A 166 6.28 10.60 -1.91
N LEU A 167 7.02 9.60 -1.47
CA LEU A 167 8.42 9.74 -1.05
C LEU A 167 9.24 8.47 -1.35
N ASP A 168 10.53 8.64 -1.66
CA ASP A 168 11.47 7.53 -1.78
C ASP A 168 11.78 6.95 -0.39
N VAL A 169 11.57 5.65 -0.24
CA VAL A 169 11.75 4.91 1.03
C VAL A 169 12.69 3.72 0.89
N LEU A 170 13.36 3.54 -0.26
CA LEU A 170 14.17 2.34 -0.54
C LEU A 170 15.19 2.03 0.58
N GLY A 171 15.85 3.07 1.11
CA GLY A 171 16.84 2.94 2.18
C GLY A 171 16.26 2.65 3.58
N ALA A 172 14.94 2.75 3.76
CA ALA A 172 14.26 2.53 5.02
C ALA A 172 13.52 1.18 5.10
N LEU A 173 13.40 0.46 3.98
CA LEU A 173 12.69 -0.81 3.94
C LEU A 173 13.50 -1.97 4.52
N VAL A 174 12.79 -2.89 5.16
CA VAL A 174 13.28 -4.20 5.59
C VAL A 174 12.60 -5.31 4.79
N THR A 175 13.17 -6.52 4.82
CA THR A 175 12.53 -7.69 4.20
C THR A 175 11.32 -8.14 5.01
N GLY A 176 10.22 -8.45 4.31
CA GLY A 176 8.95 -8.84 4.92
C GLY A 176 8.12 -7.62 5.30
N ASP A 177 7.63 -7.61 6.53
CA ASP A 177 6.67 -6.60 6.98
C ASP A 177 7.36 -5.27 7.26
N ASN A 178 6.76 -4.20 6.75
CA ASN A 178 7.21 -2.83 6.93
C ASN A 178 6.15 -2.02 7.67
N LEU A 179 6.56 -1.40 8.77
CA LEU A 179 5.72 -0.52 9.59
C LEU A 179 5.83 0.92 9.08
N ILE A 180 4.72 1.50 8.66
CA ILE A 180 4.62 2.89 8.23
C ILE A 180 3.82 3.67 9.28
N GLU A 181 4.43 4.71 9.85
CA GLU A 181 3.80 5.52 10.88
C GLU A 181 3.69 6.98 10.44
N PHE A 182 2.53 7.59 10.65
CA PHE A 182 2.28 9.01 10.42
C PHE A 182 2.03 9.69 11.77
N GLY A 183 2.86 10.66 12.13
CA GLY A 183 2.81 11.36 13.41
C GLY A 183 2.66 12.87 13.26
N PRO A 184 2.52 13.59 14.39
CA PRO A 184 2.33 15.03 14.40
C PRO A 184 3.58 15.77 13.91
N GLY A 185 3.36 16.94 13.33
CA GLY A 185 4.39 17.90 12.97
C GLY A 185 4.54 19.02 14.00
N ASP A 186 5.03 20.18 13.56
CA ASP A 186 5.40 21.30 14.43
C ASP A 186 4.25 22.30 14.67
N LEU A 187 3.07 22.05 14.08
CA LEU A 187 1.88 22.85 14.29
C LEU A 187 1.36 22.78 15.72
N SER A 188 0.64 23.81 16.17
CA SER A 188 -0.06 23.82 17.46
C SER A 188 -1.16 22.76 17.60
N ARG A 189 -1.55 22.13 16.50
CA ARG A 189 -2.44 20.97 16.39
C ARG A 189 -2.17 20.32 15.03
N SER A 190 -1.93 19.02 15.01
CA SER A 190 -1.94 18.25 13.76
C SER A 190 -3.35 17.71 13.54
N TYR A 191 -3.94 18.00 12.38
CA TYR A 191 -5.26 17.54 12.00
C TYR A 191 -5.25 17.13 10.53
N PHE A 192 -5.11 15.84 10.26
CA PHE A 192 -5.10 15.31 8.90
C PHE A 192 -5.57 13.86 8.87
N ARG A 193 -5.98 13.38 7.70
CA ARG A 193 -6.34 11.97 7.49
C ARG A 193 -5.42 11.32 6.48
N ILE A 194 -5.15 10.02 6.66
CA ILE A 194 -4.30 9.21 5.77
C ILE A 194 -5.01 7.91 5.38
N GLY A 195 -4.90 7.52 4.11
CA GLY A 195 -5.36 6.21 3.63
C GLY A 195 -4.63 5.74 2.39
N ARG A 196 -5.03 4.57 1.85
CA ARG A 196 -4.44 3.93 0.66
C ARG A 196 -2.91 3.93 0.66
N VAL A 197 -2.32 3.47 1.76
CA VAL A 197 -0.87 3.46 1.93
C VAL A 197 -0.29 2.25 1.17
N SER A 198 0.64 2.49 0.24
CA SER A 198 1.32 1.43 -0.50
C SER A 198 2.77 1.77 -0.82
N ILE A 199 3.56 0.75 -1.16
CA ILE A 199 4.89 0.91 -1.75
C ILE A 199 4.80 0.50 -3.23
N GLU A 200 5.12 1.44 -4.12
CA GLU A 200 5.35 1.17 -5.54
C GLU A 200 6.84 0.94 -5.78
N ALA A 201 7.20 -0.21 -6.35
CA ALA A 201 8.60 -0.59 -6.52
C ALA A 201 8.89 -1.19 -7.90
N GLN A 202 10.16 -1.09 -8.32
CA GLN A 202 10.72 -1.87 -9.42
C GLN A 202 11.52 -3.02 -8.78
N ALA A 203 11.04 -4.25 -8.93
CA ALA A 203 11.54 -5.41 -8.20
C ALA A 203 12.08 -6.52 -9.12
N ARG A 204 13.25 -7.05 -8.79
CA ARG A 204 13.91 -8.21 -9.43
C ARG A 204 13.39 -9.51 -8.81
N VAL A 205 12.11 -9.78 -9.07
CA VAL A 205 11.37 -10.95 -8.59
C VAL A 205 10.69 -11.66 -9.77
N THR A 206 10.32 -12.93 -9.59
CA THR A 206 9.60 -13.68 -10.62
C THR A 206 8.12 -13.32 -10.67
N GLU A 207 7.56 -12.88 -9.55
CA GLU A 207 6.18 -12.41 -9.41
C GLU A 207 6.11 -11.37 -8.29
N CYS A 208 5.20 -10.41 -8.41
CA CYS A 208 4.89 -9.49 -7.32
C CYS A 208 4.03 -10.21 -6.27
N ALA A 209 4.23 -9.90 -4.99
CA ALA A 209 3.35 -10.39 -3.95
C ALA A 209 1.91 -9.92 -4.21
N ALA A 210 0.94 -10.80 -4.00
CA ALA A 210 -0.47 -10.42 -4.07
C ALA A 210 -0.82 -9.51 -2.89
N ALA A 211 -1.75 -8.58 -3.10
CA ALA A 211 -2.30 -7.83 -1.98
C ALA A 211 -3.03 -8.79 -1.01
N PRO A 212 -2.94 -8.54 0.31
CA PRO A 212 -3.63 -9.33 1.33
C PRO A 212 -5.16 -9.23 1.25
#